data_AF-A0A1L7XL26-F1
#
_entry.id   AF-A0A1L7XL26-F1
#
_cell.length_a   1.000
_cell.length_b   1.000
_cell.length_c   1.000
_cell.angle_alpha   90.00
_cell.angle_beta   90.00
_cell.angle_gamma   90.00
#
_symmetry.space_group_name_H-M   'P 1'
#
loop_
_entity.id
_entity.type
_entity.pdbx_description
1 polymer ?
#
loop_
_entity_poly.entity_id
_entity_poly.type
_entity_poly.pdbx_seq_one_letter_code
_entity_poly.pdbx_strand_id
1 'polypeptide(L)'
;MTSSTNTVVPISTELRSSLSKNAELLIDPQNSGFKTSMSRWSDEDPKTPAAIFKPATEEDIVKIVKTATQNRIPFVPKAGGNTPVSTSNETVTLQAGVLTKPLNVAVAKEGFVIQTPSGGAVSYIGFMLGVSARIVTATQGLVICSETENPDLFWGLKGAGQFFGIVTEVTMKIYRLEHPITSWTLIFLPGQIEKVAEVLDEVVNGCDARSPGMCAVMTPPGQTKPMLMVSITHFRPEAETEKMMAPLLLFPVMIRRQKCWFWSTIIPIESAEVARHPYRCRITWVYFFTIDGVRYTRANSRETYARSISIL
;
A
#
# COMPACT_ATOMS: atom_id res chain seq x y z
N MET A 1 3.13 -29.66 19.36
CA MET A 1 3.50 -28.54 18.47
C MET A 1 5.02 -28.37 18.30
N THR A 2 5.85 -29.36 18.66
CA THR A 2 7.33 -29.29 18.64
C THR A 2 8.00 -29.95 17.42
N SER A 3 7.22 -30.46 16.46
CA SER A 3 7.76 -31.27 15.36
C SER A 3 8.19 -30.48 14.12
N SER A 4 7.64 -29.27 13.88
CA SER A 4 7.91 -28.51 12.64
C SER A 4 9.17 -27.64 12.73
N THR A 5 9.47 -27.05 13.89
CA THR A 5 10.65 -26.19 14.09
C THR A 5 11.98 -26.95 13.96
N ASN A 6 12.01 -28.23 14.34
CA ASN A 6 13.21 -29.07 14.24
C ASN A 6 13.64 -29.38 12.80
N THR A 7 12.75 -29.25 11.81
CA THR A 7 13.05 -29.53 10.40
C THR A 7 13.34 -28.27 9.58
N VAL A 8 12.71 -27.14 9.93
CA VAL A 8 12.83 -25.90 9.14
C VAL A 8 14.23 -25.27 9.26
N VAL A 9 14.83 -25.25 10.44
CA VAL A 9 16.14 -24.62 10.66
C VAL A 9 17.27 -25.33 9.88
N PRO A 10 17.38 -26.68 9.90
CA PRO A 10 18.34 -27.40 9.06
C PRO A 10 18.16 -27.12 7.57
N ILE A 11 16.92 -27.23 7.05
CA ILE A 11 16.60 -26.97 5.64
C ILE A 11 16.97 -25.53 5.26
N SER A 12 16.68 -24.56 6.13
CA SER A 12 17.00 -23.16 5.88
C SER A 12 18.51 -22.92 5.83
N THR A 13 19.26 -23.57 6.71
CA THR A 13 20.72 -23.46 6.78
C THR A 13 21.39 -24.07 5.55
N GLU A 14 20.92 -25.24 5.11
CA GLU A 14 21.37 -25.88 3.87
C GLU A 14 21.04 -25.00 2.66
N LEU A 15 19.79 -24.52 2.56
CA LEU A 15 19.35 -23.64 1.48
C LEU A 15 20.21 -22.39 1.39
N ARG A 16 20.56 -21.76 2.52
CA ARG A 16 21.41 -20.56 2.56
C ARG A 16 22.73 -20.75 1.83
N SER A 17 23.33 -21.94 1.85
CA SER A 17 24.59 -22.22 1.15
C SER A 17 24.46 -22.16 -0.38
N SER A 18 23.26 -22.38 -0.91
CA SER A 18 22.95 -22.35 -2.35
C SER A 18 22.50 -20.98 -2.86
N LEU A 19 22.24 -20.03 -1.95
CA LEU A 19 21.82 -18.66 -2.27
C LEU A 19 23.02 -17.78 -2.64
N SER A 20 22.73 -16.61 -3.21
CA SER A 20 23.72 -15.61 -3.54
C SER A 20 24.52 -15.16 -2.30
N LYS A 21 25.71 -14.61 -2.54
CA LYS A 21 26.62 -14.15 -1.47
C LYS A 21 25.94 -13.13 -0.54
N ASN A 22 25.11 -12.25 -1.10
CA ASN A 22 24.47 -11.15 -0.40
C ASN A 22 23.12 -11.54 0.24
N ALA A 23 22.63 -12.76 0.03
CA ALA A 23 21.44 -13.23 0.73
C ALA A 23 21.71 -13.34 2.24
N GLU A 24 20.75 -12.98 3.09
CA GLU A 24 20.86 -13.18 4.54
C GLU A 24 19.84 -14.22 5.01
N LEU A 25 20.22 -14.98 6.03
CA LEU A 25 19.34 -15.87 6.77
C LEU A 25 19.38 -15.49 8.25
N LEU A 26 18.22 -15.28 8.86
CA LEU A 26 18.06 -15.01 10.28
C LEU A 26 17.21 -16.12 10.90
N ILE A 27 17.80 -16.89 11.83
CA ILE A 27 17.13 -18.02 12.51
C ILE A 27 17.06 -17.83 14.03
N ASP A 28 17.80 -16.87 14.58
CA ASP A 28 17.80 -16.57 16.02
C ASP A 28 16.83 -15.41 16.33
N PRO A 29 15.73 -15.67 17.06
CA PRO A 29 14.79 -14.63 17.46
C PRO A 29 15.39 -13.55 18.37
N GLN A 30 16.51 -13.82 19.02
CA GLN A 30 17.18 -12.84 19.88
C GLN A 30 18.03 -11.83 19.12
N ASN A 31 18.43 -12.18 17.89
CA ASN A 31 19.20 -11.31 17.02
C ASN A 31 18.45 -9.98 16.74
N SER A 32 19.15 -8.86 16.83
CA SER A 32 18.56 -7.52 16.62
C SER A 32 18.02 -7.35 15.20
N GLY A 33 18.69 -7.93 14.20
CA GLY A 33 18.23 -7.98 12.82
C GLY A 33 16.96 -8.80 12.64
N PHE A 34 16.80 -9.89 13.40
CA PHE A 34 15.57 -10.69 13.42
C PHE A 34 14.40 -9.89 14.01
N LYS A 35 14.60 -9.28 15.19
CA LYS A 35 13.61 -8.42 15.85
C LYS A 35 13.18 -7.25 14.97
N THR A 36 14.14 -6.61 14.30
CA THR A 36 13.86 -5.53 13.35
C THR A 36 13.03 -6.03 12.16
N SER A 37 13.40 -7.20 11.61
CA SER A 37 12.69 -7.84 10.49
C SER A 37 11.29 -8.33 10.88
N MET A 38 11.03 -8.53 12.17
CA MET A 38 9.73 -8.91 12.72
C MET A 38 8.77 -7.74 12.96
N SER A 39 9.25 -6.50 12.93
CA SER A 39 8.41 -5.31 13.13
C SER A 39 7.27 -5.25 12.10
N ARG A 40 6.06 -4.91 12.54
CA ARG A 40 4.85 -4.85 11.71
C ARG A 40 3.95 -3.73 12.21
N TRP A 41 2.98 -3.35 11.39
CA TRP A 41 2.07 -2.25 11.72
C TRP A 41 1.09 -2.59 12.85
N SER A 42 0.72 -3.87 13.01
CA SER A 42 -0.19 -4.34 14.06
C SER A 42 0.48 -5.41 14.92
N ASP A 43 0.28 -5.33 16.24
CA ASP A 43 0.71 -6.34 17.21
C ASP A 43 -0.34 -7.42 17.47
N GLU A 44 -1.39 -7.50 16.65
CA GLU A 44 -2.40 -8.54 16.76
C GLU A 44 -1.86 -9.93 16.34
N ASP A 45 -2.06 -10.93 17.20
CA ASP A 45 -1.64 -12.34 17.03
C ASP A 45 -0.23 -12.53 16.42
N PRO A 46 0.82 -12.08 17.12
CA PRO A 46 2.17 -12.10 16.59
C PRO A 46 2.71 -13.54 16.51
N LYS A 47 2.86 -14.07 15.30
CA LYS A 47 3.54 -15.35 15.06
C LYS A 47 5.01 -15.16 14.76
N THR A 48 5.87 -15.88 15.47
CA THR A 48 7.32 -15.88 15.24
C THR A 48 7.68 -16.93 14.20
N PRO A 49 8.26 -16.56 13.05
CA PRO A 49 8.71 -17.51 12.04
C PRO A 49 9.94 -18.29 12.53
N ALA A 50 10.13 -19.49 12.01
CA ALA A 50 11.31 -20.30 12.27
C ALA A 50 12.57 -19.77 11.54
N ALA A 51 12.39 -19.09 10.41
CA ALA A 51 13.48 -18.48 9.64
C ALA A 51 13.00 -17.25 8.87
N ILE A 52 13.90 -16.28 8.67
CA ILE A 52 13.68 -15.11 7.82
C ILE A 52 14.81 -15.04 6.79
N PHE A 53 14.45 -15.15 5.51
CA PHE A 53 15.37 -14.91 4.41
C PHE A 53 15.28 -13.46 3.95
N LYS A 54 16.42 -12.82 3.70
CA LYS A 54 16.51 -11.59 2.90
C LYS A 54 17.21 -11.94 1.59
N PRO A 55 16.46 -12.26 0.53
CA PRO A 55 17.03 -12.57 -0.78
C PRO A 55 17.70 -11.32 -1.38
N ALA A 56 18.77 -11.52 -2.15
CA ALA A 56 19.43 -10.42 -2.87
C ALA A 56 19.12 -10.42 -4.37
N THR A 57 18.70 -11.56 -4.93
CA THR A 57 18.31 -11.68 -6.35
C THR A 57 16.97 -12.41 -6.51
N GLU A 58 16.39 -12.36 -7.71
CA GLU A 58 15.17 -13.12 -8.02
C GLU A 58 15.43 -14.63 -8.01
N GLU A 59 16.63 -15.08 -8.39
CA GLU A 59 17.01 -16.49 -8.28
C GLU A 59 17.03 -16.97 -6.83
N ASP A 60 17.41 -16.12 -5.87
CA ASP A 60 17.30 -16.45 -4.45
C ASP A 60 15.84 -16.68 -4.07
N ILE A 61 14.93 -15.81 -4.53
CA ILE A 61 13.49 -15.94 -4.29
C ILE A 61 12.95 -17.24 -4.89
N VAL A 62 13.31 -17.56 -6.14
CA VAL A 62 12.92 -18.81 -6.81
C VAL A 62 13.39 -20.03 -6.01
N LYS A 63 14.66 -20.05 -5.57
CA LYS A 63 15.20 -21.15 -4.75
C LYS A 63 14.46 -21.28 -3.42
N ILE A 64 14.20 -20.16 -2.73
CA ILE A 64 13.48 -20.17 -1.45
C ILE A 64 12.06 -20.69 -1.61
N VAL A 65 11.29 -20.16 -2.58
CA VAL A 65 9.90 -20.57 -2.83
C VAL A 65 9.83 -22.04 -3.24
N LYS A 66 10.73 -22.48 -4.12
CA LYS A 66 10.79 -23.88 -4.55
C LYS A 66 11.07 -24.82 -3.38
N THR A 67 12.07 -24.52 -2.56
CA THR A 67 12.41 -25.33 -1.38
C THR A 67 11.28 -25.35 -0.36
N ALA A 68 10.66 -24.20 -0.07
CA ALA A 68 9.52 -24.14 0.84
C ALA A 68 8.33 -24.96 0.33
N THR A 69 8.02 -24.86 -0.98
CA THR A 69 6.93 -25.62 -1.61
C THR A 69 7.20 -27.12 -1.59
N GLN A 70 8.41 -27.56 -1.97
CA GLN A 70 8.80 -28.97 -1.99
C GLN A 70 8.72 -29.60 -0.59
N ASN A 71 9.05 -28.83 0.46
CA ASN A 71 9.01 -29.28 1.84
C ASN A 71 7.69 -28.96 2.55
N ARG A 72 6.69 -28.42 1.83
CA ARG A 72 5.37 -28.02 2.36
C ARG A 72 5.45 -27.07 3.55
N ILE A 73 6.42 -26.16 3.52
CA ILE A 73 6.64 -25.20 4.60
C ILE A 73 5.87 -23.91 4.28
N PRO A 74 4.94 -23.47 5.15
CA PRO A 74 4.22 -22.22 4.94
C PRO A 74 5.18 -21.03 5.04
N PHE A 75 4.98 -20.04 4.17
CA PHE A 75 5.80 -18.84 4.15
C PHE A 75 4.98 -17.59 3.86
N VAL A 76 5.55 -16.44 4.23
CA VAL A 76 4.91 -15.13 4.16
C VAL A 76 5.93 -14.09 3.64
N PRO A 77 5.67 -13.42 2.50
CA PRO A 77 6.54 -12.35 1.98
C PRO A 77 6.32 -11.00 2.69
N LYS A 78 7.37 -10.28 3.08
CA LYS A 78 7.29 -8.96 3.76
C LYS A 78 8.19 -7.89 3.12
N ALA A 79 7.69 -6.67 2.87
CA ALA A 79 8.30 -5.60 2.08
C ALA A 79 8.60 -4.40 2.97
N GLY A 80 9.35 -3.43 2.43
CA GLY A 80 9.50 -2.12 3.06
C GLY A 80 10.90 -1.52 2.97
N GLY A 81 11.45 -1.35 1.77
CA GLY A 81 12.80 -0.79 1.55
C GLY A 81 13.02 -0.25 0.14
N ASN A 82 13.94 0.71 0.03
CA ASN A 82 14.23 1.47 -1.20
C ASN A 82 14.85 0.63 -2.32
N THR A 83 14.46 0.92 -3.55
CA THR A 83 14.99 0.38 -4.81
C THR A 83 15.17 1.51 -5.82
N PRO A 84 16.10 1.42 -6.79
CA PRO A 84 16.15 2.30 -7.94
C PRO A 84 14.78 2.41 -8.62
N VAL A 85 14.37 3.64 -8.84
CA VAL A 85 13.18 4.01 -9.59
C VAL A 85 13.69 4.47 -10.96
N SER A 86 13.28 3.81 -12.04
CA SER A 86 13.58 4.27 -13.40
C SER A 86 12.33 4.89 -14.00
N THR A 87 12.42 6.15 -14.39
CA THR A 87 11.35 6.92 -15.05
C THR A 87 11.66 7.00 -16.54
N SER A 88 10.92 6.25 -17.36
CA SER A 88 11.02 6.33 -18.82
C SER A 88 9.64 6.24 -19.45
N ASN A 89 9.37 7.00 -20.50
CA ASN A 89 8.14 6.96 -21.30
C ASN A 89 6.84 6.94 -20.48
N GLU A 90 6.63 7.89 -19.57
CA GLU A 90 5.42 7.97 -18.70
C GLU A 90 5.13 6.69 -17.92
N THR A 91 6.18 5.90 -17.67
CA THR A 91 6.14 4.73 -16.81
C THR A 91 7.26 4.77 -15.79
N VAL A 92 7.06 4.00 -14.73
CA VAL A 92 8.04 3.80 -13.68
C VAL A 92 8.19 2.32 -13.40
N THR A 93 9.43 1.82 -13.39
CA THR A 93 9.75 0.44 -13.00
C THR A 93 10.42 0.44 -11.63
N LEU A 94 9.91 -0.42 -10.75
CA LEU A 94 10.32 -0.52 -9.36
C LEU A 94 10.18 -1.94 -8.82
N GLN A 95 11.00 -2.30 -7.83
CA GLN A 95 10.82 -3.56 -7.13
C GLN A 95 9.66 -3.51 -6.14
N ALA A 96 9.05 -4.66 -5.89
CA ALA A 96 7.92 -4.84 -4.98
C ALA A 96 8.16 -4.32 -3.55
N GLY A 97 9.44 -4.24 -3.13
CA GLY A 97 9.84 -3.81 -1.80
C GLY A 97 9.70 -2.31 -1.54
N VAL A 98 9.58 -1.48 -2.59
CA VAL A 98 9.60 -0.01 -2.49
C VAL A 98 8.42 0.52 -1.67
N LEU A 99 8.73 1.41 -0.73
CA LEU A 99 7.72 2.10 0.05
C LEU A 99 7.07 3.24 -0.75
N THR A 100 5.80 3.50 -0.45
CA THR A 100 5.00 4.54 -1.11
C THR A 100 5.63 5.94 -1.02
N LYS A 101 6.24 6.30 0.13
CA LYS A 101 6.90 7.60 0.31
C LYS A 101 8.07 7.85 -0.64
N PRO A 102 9.15 7.03 -0.64
CA PRO A 102 10.28 7.23 -1.53
C PRO A 102 9.88 7.14 -3.01
N LEU A 103 8.89 6.32 -3.36
CA LEU A 103 8.33 6.28 -4.72
C LEU A 103 7.70 7.61 -5.13
N ASN A 104 6.79 8.13 -4.32
CA ASN A 104 6.15 9.42 -4.58
C ASN A 104 7.16 10.55 -4.70
N VAL A 105 8.17 10.59 -3.82
CA VAL A 105 9.23 11.60 -3.87
C VAL A 105 10.06 11.48 -5.15
N ALA A 106 10.43 10.27 -5.57
CA ALA A 106 11.21 10.04 -6.79
C ALA A 106 10.42 10.46 -8.04
N VAL A 107 9.17 10.03 -8.17
CA VAL A 107 8.30 10.36 -9.31
C VAL A 107 8.01 11.87 -9.36
N ALA A 108 7.81 12.51 -8.21
CA ALA A 108 7.52 13.94 -8.15
C ALA A 108 8.73 14.83 -8.48
N LYS A 109 9.96 14.39 -8.21
CA LYS A 109 11.18 15.10 -8.66
C LYS A 109 11.27 15.20 -10.18
N GLU A 110 10.73 14.20 -10.87
CA GLU A 110 10.66 14.16 -12.34
C GLU A 110 9.43 14.90 -12.91
N GLY A 111 8.61 15.54 -12.06
CA GLY A 111 7.43 16.30 -12.49
C GLY A 111 6.17 15.43 -12.73
N PHE A 112 6.16 14.21 -12.21
CA PHE A 112 5.05 13.26 -12.36
C PHE A 112 4.34 12.99 -11.03
N VAL A 113 3.18 12.36 -11.12
CA VAL A 113 2.44 11.73 -10.02
C VAL A 113 2.19 10.27 -10.37
N ILE A 114 2.13 9.43 -9.35
CA ILE A 114 1.79 8.02 -9.45
C ILE A 114 0.60 7.71 -8.54
N GLN A 115 -0.28 6.80 -8.97
CA GLN A 115 -1.34 6.31 -8.12
C GLN A 115 -0.75 5.40 -7.03
N THR A 116 -0.84 5.85 -5.79
CA THR A 116 -0.43 5.09 -4.60
C THR A 116 -1.47 5.26 -3.49
N PRO A 117 -1.55 4.31 -2.54
CA PRO A 117 -2.38 4.49 -1.35
C PRO A 117 -1.99 5.76 -0.56
N SER A 118 -2.94 6.32 0.18
CA SER A 118 -2.73 7.54 1.00
C SER A 118 -1.81 7.30 2.21
N GLY A 119 -1.73 6.05 2.68
CA GLY A 119 -0.84 5.63 3.76
C GLY A 119 0.55 5.25 3.25
N GLY A 120 1.60 5.82 3.87
CA GLY A 120 2.99 5.51 3.50
C GLY A 120 3.45 4.08 3.80
N ALA A 121 2.66 3.30 4.57
CA ALA A 121 2.93 1.93 4.96
C ALA A 121 2.17 0.87 4.13
N VAL A 122 1.27 1.30 3.24
CA VAL A 122 0.45 0.41 2.40
C VAL A 122 1.19 0.13 1.09
N SER A 123 1.17 -1.14 0.65
CA SER A 123 1.76 -1.57 -0.62
C SER A 123 1.02 -1.00 -1.82
N TYR A 124 1.76 -0.59 -2.85
CA TYR A 124 1.20 -0.10 -4.11
C TYR A 124 0.69 -1.23 -5.02
N ILE A 125 1.05 -2.50 -4.77
CA ILE A 125 0.73 -3.65 -5.63
C ILE A 125 -0.78 -3.86 -5.75
N GLY A 126 -1.52 -3.71 -4.65
CA GLY A 126 -3.00 -3.82 -4.66
C GLY A 126 -3.70 -2.68 -5.41
N PHE A 127 -2.98 -1.61 -5.73
CA PHE A 127 -3.47 -0.43 -6.44
C PHE A 127 -2.83 -0.26 -7.83
N MET A 128 -2.20 -1.32 -8.36
CA MET A 128 -1.50 -1.25 -9.63
C MET A 128 -2.45 -0.95 -10.80
N LEU A 129 -2.32 0.24 -11.37
CA LEU A 129 -2.54 0.47 -12.81
C LEU A 129 -1.26 0.10 -13.57
N GLY A 130 -0.87 -1.16 -13.45
CA GLY A 130 0.38 -1.69 -13.99
C GLY A 130 0.40 -1.72 -15.51
N VAL A 131 1.61 -1.77 -16.08
CA VAL A 131 1.91 -2.10 -17.47
C VAL A 131 2.39 -3.55 -17.56
N SER A 132 3.24 -3.95 -16.62
CA SER A 132 3.77 -5.31 -16.50
C SER A 132 4.26 -5.59 -15.08
N ALA A 133 4.42 -6.85 -14.72
CA ALA A 133 5.05 -7.27 -13.49
C ALA A 133 5.90 -8.53 -13.68
N ARG A 134 6.97 -8.64 -12.90
CA ARG A 134 7.75 -9.86 -12.71
C ARG A 134 7.30 -10.53 -11.42
N ILE A 135 6.99 -11.81 -11.48
CA ILE A 135 6.46 -12.58 -10.36
C ILE A 135 7.13 -13.96 -10.28
N VAL A 136 7.54 -14.34 -9.08
CA VAL A 136 7.97 -15.70 -8.77
C VAL A 136 6.77 -16.51 -8.31
N THR A 137 6.34 -17.43 -9.15
CA THR A 137 5.26 -18.39 -8.86
C THR A 137 5.83 -19.65 -8.20
N ALA A 138 4.97 -20.41 -7.51
CA ALA A 138 5.37 -21.66 -6.88
C ALA A 138 5.73 -22.78 -7.88
N THR A 139 5.19 -22.73 -9.11
CA THR A 139 5.28 -23.80 -10.10
C THR A 139 6.23 -23.49 -11.25
N GLN A 140 6.17 -22.27 -11.79
CA GLN A 140 6.90 -21.89 -13.01
C GLN A 140 8.18 -21.11 -12.70
N GLY A 141 8.44 -20.77 -11.44
CA GLY A 141 9.54 -19.88 -11.07
C GLY A 141 9.23 -18.45 -11.51
N LEU A 142 10.20 -17.77 -12.11
CA LEU A 142 10.06 -16.37 -12.52
C LEU A 142 9.27 -16.24 -13.83
N VAL A 143 8.19 -15.47 -13.79
CA VAL A 143 7.28 -15.23 -14.91
C VAL A 143 7.10 -13.72 -15.09
N ILE A 144 7.00 -13.28 -16.34
CA ILE A 144 6.61 -11.91 -16.70
C ILE A 144 5.13 -11.92 -17.06
N CYS A 145 4.38 -10.93 -16.60
CA CYS A 145 2.98 -10.79 -16.95
C CYS A 145 2.64 -9.34 -17.34
N SER A 146 1.79 -9.19 -18.34
CA SER A 146 1.33 -7.94 -18.94
C SER A 146 0.01 -8.19 -19.68
N GLU A 147 -0.53 -7.19 -20.37
CA GLU A 147 -1.71 -7.39 -21.24
C GLU A 147 -1.44 -8.34 -22.44
N THR A 148 -0.17 -8.56 -22.80
CA THR A 148 0.21 -9.39 -23.97
C THR A 148 0.96 -10.67 -23.61
N GLU A 149 1.37 -10.83 -22.35
CA GLU A 149 2.12 -11.99 -21.86
C GLU A 149 1.52 -12.42 -20.52
N ASN A 150 1.07 -13.68 -20.38
CA ASN A 150 0.36 -14.17 -19.19
C ASN A 150 -0.76 -13.21 -18.69
N PRO A 151 -1.74 -12.84 -19.56
CA PRO A 151 -2.71 -11.77 -19.29
C PRO A 151 -3.73 -12.12 -18.19
N ASP A 152 -4.01 -13.40 -17.99
CA ASP A 152 -4.84 -13.92 -16.91
C ASP A 152 -4.18 -13.72 -15.54
N LEU A 153 -2.88 -14.02 -15.45
CA LEU A 153 -2.07 -13.76 -14.27
C LEU A 153 -1.96 -12.25 -14.02
N PHE A 154 -1.73 -11.46 -15.07
CA PHE A 154 -1.68 -10.00 -14.97
C PHE A 154 -3.00 -9.41 -14.47
N TRP A 155 -4.13 -9.92 -14.96
CA TRP A 155 -5.46 -9.55 -14.48
C TRP A 155 -5.63 -9.89 -12.99
N GLY A 156 -5.26 -11.10 -12.57
CA GLY A 156 -5.35 -11.54 -11.17
C GLY A 156 -4.47 -10.70 -10.22
N LEU A 157 -3.31 -10.23 -10.70
CA LEU A 157 -2.43 -9.37 -9.91
C LEU A 157 -3.04 -8.01 -9.58
N LYS A 158 -3.96 -7.47 -10.41
CA LYS A 158 -4.63 -6.17 -10.23
C LYS A 158 -5.74 -6.19 -9.16
N GLY A 159 -5.54 -6.94 -8.07
CA GLY A 159 -6.46 -6.99 -6.93
C GLY A 159 -6.29 -8.20 -6.01
N ALA A 160 -5.71 -9.29 -6.52
CA ALA A 160 -5.52 -10.55 -5.79
C ALA A 160 -4.06 -11.04 -5.82
N GLY A 161 -3.11 -10.13 -6.02
CA GLY A 161 -1.71 -10.46 -6.30
C GLY A 161 -1.02 -11.36 -5.27
N GLN A 162 -1.38 -11.24 -3.98
CA GLN A 162 -0.81 -12.06 -2.91
C GLN A 162 -1.05 -13.59 -3.07
N PHE A 163 -2.02 -14.00 -3.89
CA PHE A 163 -2.36 -15.41 -4.07
C PHE A 163 -1.58 -16.10 -5.20
N PHE A 164 -0.95 -15.33 -6.09
CA PHE A 164 -0.35 -15.89 -7.30
C PHE A 164 1.16 -16.06 -7.22
N GLY A 165 1.82 -15.43 -6.25
CA GLY A 165 3.26 -15.55 -6.05
C GLY A 165 3.89 -14.34 -5.39
N ILE A 166 5.21 -14.26 -5.49
CA ILE A 166 6.00 -13.14 -4.97
C ILE A 166 6.32 -12.21 -6.15
N VAL A 167 5.63 -11.07 -6.22
CA VAL A 167 5.99 -10.01 -7.16
C VAL A 167 7.38 -9.48 -6.78
N THR A 168 8.26 -9.36 -7.76
CA THR A 168 9.64 -8.89 -7.59
C THR A 168 9.85 -7.52 -8.21
N GLU A 169 9.18 -7.25 -9.33
CA GLU A 169 9.23 -5.99 -10.06
C GLU A 169 7.87 -5.65 -10.65
N VAL A 170 7.59 -4.36 -10.73
CA VAL A 170 6.38 -3.81 -11.34
C VAL A 170 6.76 -2.62 -12.20
N THR A 171 6.15 -2.53 -13.38
CA THR A 171 6.10 -1.31 -14.17
C THR A 171 4.71 -0.70 -14.07
N MET A 172 4.62 0.58 -13.71
CA MET A 172 3.37 1.32 -13.53
C MET A 172 3.33 2.57 -14.41
N LYS A 173 2.13 3.03 -14.75
CA LYS A 173 1.95 4.34 -15.39
C LYS A 173 2.17 5.47 -14.38
N ILE A 174 2.80 6.54 -14.85
CA ILE A 174 2.93 7.82 -14.15
C ILE A 174 2.32 8.92 -15.00
N TYR A 175 1.82 9.97 -14.36
CA TYR A 175 1.07 11.03 -15.02
C TYR A 175 1.72 12.36 -14.76
N ARG A 176 1.83 13.21 -15.79
CA ARG A 176 2.41 14.53 -15.63
C ARG A 176 1.51 15.40 -14.75
N LEU A 177 2.11 16.13 -13.81
CA LEU A 177 1.39 17.07 -12.97
C LEU A 177 1.84 18.50 -13.30
N GLU A 178 0.98 19.24 -14.00
CA GLU A 178 1.31 20.57 -14.50
C GLU A 178 0.98 21.70 -13.51
N HIS A 179 0.23 21.40 -12.45
CA HIS A 179 -0.28 22.37 -11.49
C HIS A 179 -0.25 21.80 -10.06
N PRO A 180 -0.22 22.66 -9.03
CA PRO A 180 -0.42 22.23 -7.66
C PRO A 180 -1.74 21.46 -7.50
N ILE A 181 -1.76 20.54 -6.55
CA ILE A 181 -3.00 19.87 -6.15
C ILE A 181 -3.67 20.64 -5.02
N THR A 182 -4.99 20.50 -4.90
CA THR A 182 -5.75 21.10 -3.81
C THR A 182 -6.41 20.01 -2.98
N SER A 183 -6.08 19.96 -1.68
CA SER A 183 -6.70 19.03 -0.73
C SER A 183 -7.62 19.78 0.24
N TRP A 184 -8.82 19.25 0.38
CA TRP A 184 -9.84 19.71 1.30
C TRP A 184 -9.99 18.70 2.44
N THR A 185 -10.12 19.20 3.66
CA THR A 185 -10.55 18.42 4.83
C THR A 185 -11.61 19.23 5.56
N LEU A 186 -12.83 18.71 5.59
CA LEU A 186 -13.99 19.29 6.25
C LEU A 186 -14.45 18.34 7.35
N ILE A 187 -14.60 18.86 8.58
CA ILE A 187 -15.28 18.14 9.67
C ILE A 187 -16.55 18.89 10.01
N PHE A 188 -17.69 18.30 9.69
CA PHE A 188 -19.01 18.90 9.87
C PHE A 188 -19.48 18.79 11.32
N LEU A 189 -20.32 19.72 11.76
CA LEU A 189 -20.85 19.72 13.13
C LEU A 189 -21.80 18.53 13.37
N PRO A 190 -22.02 18.12 14.63
CA PRO A 190 -22.95 17.04 14.94
C PRO A 190 -24.37 17.31 14.43
N GLY A 191 -25.06 16.25 13.98
CA GLY A 191 -26.44 16.33 13.48
C GLY A 191 -26.59 16.84 12.04
N GLN A 192 -25.48 16.97 11.30
CA GLN A 192 -25.48 17.36 9.89
C GLN A 192 -25.23 16.20 8.92
N ILE A 193 -25.00 14.98 9.44
CA ILE A 193 -24.51 13.85 8.65
C ILE A 193 -25.42 13.57 7.46
N GLU A 194 -26.72 13.51 7.66
CA GLU A 194 -27.71 13.18 6.64
C GLU A 194 -27.73 14.24 5.53
N LYS A 195 -27.84 15.52 5.89
CA LYS A 195 -27.88 16.64 4.92
C LYS A 195 -26.57 16.79 4.15
N VAL A 196 -25.44 16.57 4.82
CA VAL A 196 -24.12 16.63 4.17
C VAL A 196 -23.94 15.42 3.26
N ALA A 197 -24.42 14.23 3.63
CA ALA A 197 -24.34 13.04 2.79
C ALA A 197 -25.14 13.20 1.49
N GLU A 198 -26.32 13.83 1.53
CA GLU A 198 -27.10 14.15 0.33
C GLU A 198 -26.32 15.04 -0.65
N VAL A 199 -25.67 16.09 -0.15
CA VAL A 199 -24.86 17.01 -0.97
C VAL A 199 -23.53 16.38 -1.40
N LEU A 200 -22.96 15.53 -0.54
CA LEU A 200 -21.73 14.81 -0.85
C LEU A 200 -21.91 13.90 -2.07
N ASP A 201 -23.09 13.29 -2.22
CA ASP A 201 -23.40 12.44 -3.38
C ASP A 201 -23.32 13.24 -4.70
N GLU A 202 -23.81 14.48 -4.72
CA GLU A 202 -23.67 15.37 -5.89
C GLU A 202 -22.19 15.70 -6.17
N VAL A 203 -21.44 16.09 -5.14
CA VAL A 203 -20.01 16.43 -5.28
C VAL A 203 -19.19 15.23 -5.75
N VAL A 204 -19.43 14.05 -5.19
CA VAL A 204 -18.72 12.80 -5.55
C VAL A 204 -19.10 12.33 -6.94
N ASN A 205 -20.36 12.44 -7.35
CA ASN A 205 -20.77 12.11 -8.72
C ASN A 205 -20.21 13.08 -9.77
N GLY A 206 -19.88 14.32 -9.38
CA GLY A 206 -19.13 15.27 -10.21
C GLY A 206 -17.62 15.00 -10.25
N CYS A 207 -17.10 14.10 -9.42
CA CYS A 207 -15.68 13.75 -9.36
C CYS A 207 -15.32 12.62 -10.34
N ASP A 208 -14.08 12.64 -10.82
CA ASP A 208 -13.47 11.57 -11.61
C ASP A 208 -12.18 11.08 -10.94
N ALA A 209 -11.33 10.36 -11.70
CA ALA A 209 -10.05 9.84 -11.22
C ALA A 209 -9.09 10.86 -10.63
N ARG A 210 -9.28 12.13 -10.96
CA ARG A 210 -8.45 13.22 -10.48
C ARG A 210 -8.94 13.78 -9.14
N SER A 211 -9.91 13.15 -8.49
CA SER A 211 -10.49 13.62 -7.23
C SER A 211 -10.63 12.49 -6.19
N PRO A 212 -9.55 11.77 -5.83
CA PRO A 212 -9.64 10.76 -4.78
C PRO A 212 -10.05 11.41 -3.45
N GLY A 213 -10.92 10.72 -2.74
CA GLY A 213 -11.45 11.19 -1.47
C GLY A 213 -11.75 10.07 -0.50
N MET A 214 -11.95 10.46 0.75
CA MET A 214 -12.34 9.60 1.85
C MET A 214 -13.40 10.32 2.67
N CYS A 215 -14.42 9.57 3.06
CA CYS A 215 -15.39 9.98 4.04
C CYS A 215 -15.34 9.03 5.24
N ALA A 216 -15.37 9.60 6.44
CA ALA A 216 -15.36 8.82 7.68
C ALA A 216 -16.31 9.44 8.70
N VAL A 217 -17.14 8.61 9.32
CA VAL A 217 -17.83 8.98 10.56
C VAL A 217 -16.86 8.77 11.71
N MET A 218 -16.58 9.84 12.46
CA MET A 218 -15.63 9.82 13.56
C MET A 218 -16.13 10.65 14.75
N THR A 219 -15.53 10.41 15.91
CA THR A 219 -15.69 11.26 17.09
C THR A 219 -14.31 11.80 17.47
N PRO A 220 -13.95 13.03 17.04
CA PRO A 220 -12.68 13.66 17.36
C PRO A 220 -12.45 13.78 18.87
N PRO A 221 -11.18 13.88 19.32
CA PRO A 221 -10.86 14.08 20.73
C PRO A 221 -11.61 15.27 21.33
N GLY A 222 -12.19 15.06 22.53
CA GLY A 222 -12.97 16.08 23.23
C GLY A 222 -14.44 16.21 22.76
N GLN A 223 -14.87 15.44 21.77
CA GLN A 223 -16.27 15.40 21.33
C GLN A 223 -16.97 14.13 21.81
N THR A 224 -18.29 14.21 22.00
CA THR A 224 -19.12 13.08 22.46
C THR A 224 -20.10 12.61 21.41
N LYS A 225 -20.27 13.37 20.31
CA LYS A 225 -21.20 13.06 19.24
C LYS A 225 -20.45 12.71 17.95
N PRO A 226 -20.94 11.73 17.17
CA PRO A 226 -20.35 11.40 15.88
C PRO A 226 -20.49 12.59 14.92
N MET A 227 -19.48 12.74 14.06
CA MET A 227 -19.39 13.78 13.05
C MET A 227 -18.87 13.18 11.74
N LEU A 228 -19.18 13.86 10.65
CA LEU A 228 -18.71 13.47 9.33
C LEU A 228 -17.41 14.22 9.01
N MET A 229 -16.35 13.47 8.69
CA MET A 229 -15.18 14.01 8.01
C MET A 229 -15.28 13.69 6.52
N VAL A 230 -15.10 14.70 5.69
CA VAL A 230 -14.93 14.56 4.24
C VAL A 230 -13.56 15.12 3.89
N SER A 231 -12.75 14.31 3.22
CA SER A 231 -11.48 14.77 2.65
C SER A 231 -11.40 14.39 1.19
N ILE A 232 -11.15 15.37 0.31
CA ILE A 232 -11.04 15.17 -1.13
C ILE A 232 -9.80 15.91 -1.62
N THR A 233 -8.97 15.25 -2.42
CA THR A 233 -7.79 15.83 -3.06
C THR A 233 -8.04 15.91 -4.56
N HIS A 234 -7.91 17.09 -5.14
CA HIS A 234 -8.08 17.32 -6.57
C HIS A 234 -6.74 17.56 -7.27
N PHE A 235 -6.51 16.83 -8.35
CA PHE A 235 -5.38 16.96 -9.27
C PHE A 235 -5.76 17.88 -10.43
N ARG A 236 -6.16 19.10 -10.10
CA ARG A 236 -6.73 20.11 -11.02
C ARG A 236 -6.39 21.52 -10.53
N PRO A 237 -6.48 22.55 -11.39
CA PRO A 237 -6.26 23.93 -10.98
C PRO A 237 -7.22 24.35 -9.86
N GLU A 238 -6.71 25.08 -8.87
CA GLU A 238 -7.42 25.44 -7.63
C GLU A 238 -8.83 26.03 -7.88
N ALA A 239 -8.96 26.95 -8.84
CA ALA A 239 -10.22 27.60 -9.19
C ALA A 239 -11.33 26.63 -9.66
N GLU A 240 -10.96 25.49 -10.25
CA GLU A 240 -11.91 24.43 -10.61
C GLU A 240 -12.36 23.66 -9.35
N THR A 241 -11.42 23.37 -8.45
CA THR A 241 -11.67 22.61 -7.22
C THR A 241 -12.59 23.36 -6.26
N GLU A 242 -12.48 24.69 -6.18
CA GLU A 242 -13.35 25.51 -5.35
C GLU A 242 -14.81 25.43 -5.80
N LYS A 243 -15.06 25.42 -7.12
CA LYS A 243 -16.41 25.26 -7.67
C LYS A 243 -17.00 23.89 -7.35
N MET A 244 -16.19 22.84 -7.46
CA MET A 244 -16.61 21.47 -7.13
C MET A 244 -16.95 21.32 -5.64
N MET A 245 -16.20 21.97 -4.76
CA MET A 245 -16.40 21.89 -3.31
C MET A 245 -17.46 22.86 -2.79
N ALA A 246 -17.86 23.87 -3.58
CA ALA A 246 -18.78 24.93 -3.16
C ALA A 246 -20.06 24.45 -2.45
N PRO A 247 -20.75 23.38 -2.89
CA PRO A 247 -21.95 22.88 -2.20
C PRO A 247 -21.67 22.47 -0.75
N LEU A 248 -20.54 21.82 -0.48
CA LEU A 248 -20.15 21.41 0.88
C LEU A 248 -19.72 22.58 1.76
N LEU A 249 -19.22 23.66 1.16
CA LEU A 249 -18.77 24.86 1.88
C LEU A 249 -19.91 25.72 2.43
N LEU A 250 -21.16 25.43 2.06
CA LEU A 250 -22.35 26.10 2.60
C LEU A 250 -22.71 25.63 4.02
N PHE A 251 -22.21 24.47 4.43
CA PHE A 251 -22.47 23.95 5.77
C PHE A 251 -21.46 24.51 6.78
N PRO A 252 -21.89 24.82 8.02
CA PRO A 252 -20.95 25.16 9.07
C PRO A 252 -20.11 23.93 9.46
N VAL A 253 -18.81 24.14 9.62
CA VAL A 253 -17.84 23.08 9.92
C VAL A 253 -17.05 23.42 11.18
N MET A 254 -16.67 22.39 11.92
CA MET A 254 -15.70 22.48 13.01
C MET A 254 -14.29 22.72 12.49
N ILE A 255 -13.92 22.02 11.41
CA ILE A 255 -12.62 22.17 10.75
C ILE A 255 -12.87 22.42 9.27
N ARG A 256 -12.30 23.52 8.78
CA ARG A 256 -12.14 23.80 7.34
C ARG A 256 -10.65 23.91 7.04
N ARG A 257 -10.12 22.95 6.29
CA ARG A 257 -8.74 22.98 5.82
C ARG A 257 -8.71 22.88 4.31
N GLN A 258 -8.20 23.91 3.66
CA GLN A 258 -7.82 23.91 2.24
C GLN A 258 -6.32 24.03 2.18
N LYS A 259 -5.68 23.19 1.38
CA LYS A 259 -4.26 23.32 1.12
C LYS A 259 -3.96 23.07 -0.35
N CYS A 260 -3.27 24.03 -0.95
CA CYS A 260 -2.78 24.00 -2.32
C CYS A 260 -1.26 23.80 -2.27
N TRP A 261 -0.74 22.72 -2.87
CA TRP A 261 0.69 22.40 -2.80
C TRP A 261 1.13 21.53 -3.98
N PHE A 262 2.43 21.46 -4.24
CA PHE A 262 2.96 20.50 -5.22
C PHE A 262 3.00 19.08 -4.64
N TRP A 263 2.70 18.06 -5.45
CA TRP A 263 2.70 16.65 -4.99
C TRP A 263 4.02 16.24 -4.32
N SER A 264 5.14 16.78 -4.80
CA SER A 264 6.48 16.59 -4.22
C SER A 264 6.60 17.01 -2.76
N THR A 265 5.72 17.89 -2.28
CA THR A 265 5.70 18.40 -0.90
C THR A 265 4.78 17.60 0.04
N ILE A 266 4.01 16.64 -0.49
CA ILE A 266 3.28 15.69 0.35
C ILE A 266 4.31 14.79 1.01
N ILE A 267 4.57 15.08 2.27
CA ILE A 267 5.08 14.11 3.22
C ILE A 267 3.85 13.28 3.61
N PRO A 268 3.72 12.00 3.17
CA PRO A 268 2.65 11.16 3.67
C PRO A 268 2.80 11.08 5.19
N ILE A 269 1.68 11.17 5.90
CA ILE A 269 1.58 11.05 7.36
C ILE A 269 2.56 10.00 7.87
N GLU A 270 3.48 10.38 8.76
CA GLU A 270 4.31 9.41 9.46
C GLU A 270 3.38 8.53 10.30
N SER A 271 3.11 7.32 9.78
CA SER A 271 2.24 6.34 10.43
C SER A 271 2.77 5.87 11.80
N ALA A 272 3.99 6.25 12.18
CA ALA A 272 4.60 5.87 13.45
C ALA A 272 4.15 6.76 14.64
N GLU A 273 3.81 8.04 14.44
CA GLU A 273 3.45 8.93 15.56
C GLU A 273 1.97 8.86 15.94
N VAL A 274 1.08 8.60 14.97
CA VAL A 274 -0.36 8.45 15.23
C VAL A 274 -0.66 7.14 15.96
N ALA A 275 0.11 6.08 15.72
CA ALA A 275 -0.04 4.79 16.40
C ALA A 275 0.33 4.81 17.89
N ARG A 276 1.06 5.83 18.37
CA ARG A 276 1.51 5.97 19.76
C ARG A 276 0.69 6.96 20.59
N HIS A 277 -0.32 7.61 20.00
CA HIS A 277 -1.20 8.50 20.75
C HIS A 277 -2.28 7.70 21.52
N PRO A 278 -2.50 7.96 22.82
CA PRO A 278 -3.41 7.17 23.66
C PRO A 278 -4.90 7.31 23.29
N TYR A 279 -5.25 8.16 22.33
CA TYR A 279 -6.61 8.33 21.85
C TYR A 279 -6.86 7.44 20.63
N ARG A 280 -7.27 6.20 20.86
CA ARG A 280 -7.80 5.31 19.83
C ARG A 280 -9.08 5.93 19.23
N CYS A 281 -8.97 6.60 18.09
CA CYS A 281 -10.14 6.85 17.24
C CYS A 281 -10.64 5.49 16.72
N ARG A 282 -11.82 5.05 17.15
CA ARG A 282 -12.55 3.93 16.50
C ARG A 282 -12.99 4.41 15.11
N ILE A 283 -12.13 4.26 14.11
CA ILE A 283 -12.51 4.41 12.71
C ILE A 283 -13.43 3.23 12.41
N THR A 284 -14.74 3.48 12.39
CA THR A 284 -15.73 2.40 12.31
C THR A 284 -16.04 2.04 10.85
N TRP A 285 -15.76 2.93 9.88
CA TRP A 285 -15.97 2.71 8.45
C TRP A 285 -15.01 3.58 7.61
N VAL A 286 -14.38 3.00 6.58
CA VAL A 286 -13.62 3.72 5.55
C VAL A 286 -14.22 3.31 4.20
N TYR A 287 -14.86 4.26 3.51
CA TYR A 287 -15.30 4.07 2.14
C TYR A 287 -14.23 4.63 1.22
N PHE A 288 -13.67 3.76 0.37
CA PHE A 288 -12.81 4.15 -0.75
C PHE A 288 -13.67 4.18 -2.00
N PHE A 289 -13.71 5.31 -2.70
CA PHE A 289 -14.32 5.41 -4.01
C PHE A 289 -13.22 5.42 -5.07
N THR A 290 -13.27 4.49 -6.03
CA THR A 290 -12.52 4.62 -7.29
C THR A 290 -13.33 4.12 -8.49
N ILE A 291 -13.23 4.96 -9.52
CA ILE A 291 -13.52 4.92 -10.97
C ILE A 291 -13.71 3.56 -11.64
N ASP A 292 -14.69 3.61 -12.57
CA ASP A 292 -15.07 2.65 -13.59
C ASP A 292 -15.62 1.31 -13.10
N GLY A 293 -16.90 1.34 -12.70
CA GLY A 293 -17.82 0.22 -12.84
C GLY A 293 -17.58 -1.00 -11.94
N VAL A 294 -16.47 -1.06 -11.20
CA VAL A 294 -16.17 -2.18 -10.28
C VAL A 294 -16.39 -1.74 -8.84
N ARG A 295 -17.54 -2.14 -8.27
CA ARG A 295 -17.82 -2.00 -6.84
C ARG A 295 -16.88 -2.90 -6.04
N TYR A 296 -15.86 -2.33 -5.39
CA TYR A 296 -15.10 -3.03 -4.35
C TYR A 296 -15.85 -2.97 -3.02
N THR A 297 -16.49 -4.07 -2.63
CA THR A 297 -16.96 -4.26 -1.25
C THR A 297 -15.89 -4.95 -0.41
N ARG A 298 -15.52 -4.31 0.71
CA ARG A 298 -14.86 -4.88 1.90
C ARG A 298 -13.41 -5.35 1.70
N ALA A 299 -12.45 -4.48 2.01
CA ALA A 299 -11.06 -4.87 2.24
C ALA A 299 -10.82 -5.12 3.74
N ASN A 300 -10.68 -6.40 4.14
CA ASN A 300 -9.93 -6.77 5.34
C ASN A 300 -8.47 -6.93 4.91
N SER A 301 -7.66 -5.89 5.09
CA SER A 301 -6.26 -5.88 4.64
C SER A 301 -5.36 -6.62 5.64
N ARG A 302 -5.05 -7.89 5.36
CA ARG A 302 -3.79 -8.52 5.81
C ARG A 302 -2.75 -8.28 4.71
N GLU A 303 -1.90 -7.28 4.88
CA GLU A 303 -0.93 -6.85 3.86
C GLU A 303 0.37 -7.68 3.93
N THR A 304 0.82 -8.20 2.78
CA THR A 304 2.15 -8.82 2.61
C THR A 304 2.62 -8.78 1.15
N TYR A 305 3.83 -8.26 0.91
CA TYR A 305 4.56 -8.16 -0.38
C TYR A 305 6.07 -8.14 -0.03
N ALA A 306 7.08 -8.46 -0.87
CA ALA A 306 8.40 -8.93 -0.36
C ALA A 306 9.63 -7.97 -0.36
N ARG A 307 10.49 -8.16 0.66
CA ARG A 307 11.87 -7.71 0.99
C ARG A 307 12.56 -8.80 1.83
N SER A 308 11.78 -9.56 2.59
CA SER A 308 12.15 -10.80 3.28
C SER A 308 11.05 -11.85 3.16
N ILE A 309 11.40 -13.13 3.15
CA ILE A 309 10.46 -14.25 3.21
C ILE A 309 10.56 -14.87 4.61
N SER A 310 9.48 -14.82 5.36
CA SER A 310 9.37 -15.42 6.68
C SER A 310 8.74 -16.81 6.56
N ILE A 311 9.43 -17.84 7.06
CA ILE A 311 8.97 -19.23 7.02
C ILE A 311 8.38 -19.59 8.39
N LEU A 312 7.11 -20.00 8.41
CA LEU A 312 6.31 -20.26 9.63
C LEU A 312 6.52 -21.67 10.19
#